data_AF-I4YRV7-F1
#
_entry.id   AF-I4YRV7-F1
#
_cell.length_a   1.000
_cell.length_b   1.000
_cell.length_c   1.000
_cell.angle_alpha   90.00
_cell.angle_beta   90.00
_cell.angle_gamma   90.00
#
_symmetry.space_group_name_H-M   'P 1'
#
loop_
_entity.id
_entity.type
_entity.pdbx_description
1 polymer ?
#
loop_
_entity_poly.entity_id
_entity_poly.type
_entity_poly.pdbx_seq_one_letter_code
_entity_poly.pdbx_strand_id
1 'polypeptide(L)' 'MHVFGAFELDVQPGTPNNPASIRVALLRYVRGEDGRLFITPECTSFEEVEGQLNSLQDELDEIRERARRAFQVA' A
#
# COMPACT_ATOMS: atom_id res chain seq x y z
N MET A 1 -4.31 -6.92 -10.78
CA MET A 1 -3.99 -6.60 -9.38
C MET A 1 -2.48 -6.63 -9.23
N HIS A 2 -1.89 -5.64 -8.55
CA HIS A 2 -0.44 -5.56 -8.35
C HIS A 2 -0.13 -5.63 -6.86
N VAL A 3 0.71 -6.57 -6.45
CA VAL A 3 1.08 -6.81 -5.05
C VAL A 3 2.41 -6.15 -4.74
N PHE A 4 2.46 -5.44 -3.63
CA PHE A 4 3.63 -4.88 -2.94
C PHE A 4 3.64 -5.53 -1.55
N GLY A 5 4.80 -5.72 -0.92
CA GLY A 5 4.94 -6.59 0.26
C GLY A 5 3.75 -6.57 1.24
N ALA A 6 3.38 -5.40 1.76
CA ALA A 6 2.24 -5.22 2.65
C ALA A 6 0.93 -4.80 1.96
N PHE A 7 0.98 -4.25 0.74
CA PHE A 7 -0.15 -3.62 0.08
C PHE A 7 -0.51 -4.26 -1.26
N GLU A 8 -1.78 -4.21 -1.64
CA GLU A 8 -2.21 -4.55 -2.98
C GLU A 8 -2.90 -3.36 -3.63
N LEU A 9 -2.60 -3.15 -4.90
CA LEU A 9 -3.24 -2.14 -5.72
C LEU A 9 -4.23 -2.78 -6.70
N ASP A 10 -5.48 -2.39 -6.52
CA ASP A 10 -6.57 -2.65 -7.47
C ASP A 10 -6.82 -1.38 -8.28
N VAL A 11 -6.48 -1.43 -9.57
CA VAL A 11 -6.63 -0.32 -10.50
C VAL A 11 -7.76 -0.66 -11.46
N GLN A 12 -8.77 0.19 -11.49
CA GLN A 12 -9.82 0.18 -12.51
C GLN A 12 -9.54 1.30 -13.50
N PRO A 13 -9.18 0.98 -14.76
CA PRO A 13 -8.93 1.98 -15.78
C PRO A 13 -10.17 2.83 -16.04
N GLY A 14 -9.95 4.09 -16.43
CA GLY A 14 -11.01 4.97 -16.88
C GLY A 14 -11.63 4.47 -18.18
N THR A 15 -12.92 4.75 -18.36
CA THR A 15 -13.63 4.64 -19.62
C THR A 15 -14.24 6.01 -19.94
N PRO A 16 -14.68 6.29 -21.17
CA PRO A 16 -15.31 7.57 -21.51
C PRO A 16 -16.50 7.95 -20.61
N ASN A 17 -17.15 6.96 -19.99
CA ASN A 17 -18.33 7.15 -19.14
C ASN A 17 -18.03 6.99 -17.63
N ASN A 18 -16.83 6.57 -17.25
CA ASN A 18 -16.50 6.31 -15.84
C ASN A 18 -15.03 6.64 -15.56
N PRO A 19 -14.71 7.51 -14.60
CA PRO A 19 -13.32 7.88 -14.31
C PRO A 19 -12.52 6.65 -13.85
N ALA A 20 -11.21 6.71 -14.03
CA ALA A 20 -10.31 5.75 -13.42
C ALA A 20 -10.51 5.74 -11.90
N SER A 21 -10.42 4.58 -11.27
CA SER A 21 -10.48 4.46 -9.81
C SER A 21 -9.42 3.50 -9.31
N ILE A 22 -8.95 3.74 -8.09
CA ILE A 22 -7.88 2.96 -7.49
C ILE A 22 -8.25 2.67 -6.04
N ARG A 23 -8.03 1.43 -5.63
CA ARG A 23 -8.14 1.00 -4.24
C ARG A 23 -6.83 0.36 -3.81
N VAL A 24 -6.41 0.64 -2.58
CA VAL A 24 -5.26 0.01 -1.95
C VAL A 24 -5.78 -0.90 -0.84
N ALA A 25 -5.50 -2.18 -0.92
CA ALA A 25 -5.80 -3.15 0.14
C ALA A 25 -4.55 -3.43 0.98
N LEU A 26 -4.75 -3.72 2.26
CA LEU A 26 -3.70 -4.15 3.18
C LEU A 26 -3.70 -5.69 3.24
N LEU A 27 -2.64 -6.32 2.73
CA LEU A 27 -2.51 -7.77 2.67
C LEU A 27 -1.81 -8.35 3.89
N ARG A 28 -0.84 -7.64 4.45
CA ARG A 28 -0.10 -8.07 5.64
C ARG A 28 -0.33 -7.10 6.77
N TYR A 29 -0.81 -7.63 7.88
CA TYR A 29 -0.94 -6.92 9.12
C TYR A 29 -0.83 -7.90 10.28
N VAL A 30 -0.40 -7.40 11.43
CA VAL A 30 -0.49 -8.10 12.71
C VAL A 30 -1.73 -7.60 13.43
N ARG A 31 -2.56 -8.50 13.94
CA ARG A 31 -3.71 -8.13 14.74
C ARG A 31 -3.34 -8.19 16.22
N GLY A 32 -3.45 -7.06 16.91
CA GLY A 32 -3.31 -6.98 18.36
C GLY A 32 -4.47 -7.64 19.09
N GLU A 33 -4.24 -7.96 20.36
CA GLU A 33 -5.28 -8.49 21.26
C GLU A 33 -6.44 -7.52 21.45
N ASP A 34 -6.17 -6.22 21.36
CA ASP A 34 -7.18 -5.14 21.41
C ASP A 34 -7.94 -4.95 20.07
N GLY A 35 -7.65 -5.78 19.08
CA GLY A 35 -8.25 -5.74 17.75
C GLY A 35 -7.64 -4.70 16.81
N ARG A 36 -6.61 -3.95 17.22
CA ARG A 36 -5.89 -3.05 16.31
C ARG A 36 -5.11 -3.85 15.27
N LEU A 37 -4.95 -3.25 14.09
CA LEU A 37 -4.13 -3.80 13.02
C LEU A 37 -2.85 -2.99 12.93
N PHE A 38 -1.71 -3.68 13.00
CA PHE A 38 -0.38 -3.11 12.87
C PHE A 38 0.17 -3.48 11.49
N ILE A 39 0.68 -2.48 10.79
CA ILE A 39 1.29 -2.64 9.46
C ILE A 39 2.74 -3.14 9.52
N THR A 40 3.33 -3.13 10.73
CA THR A 40 4.65 -3.68 11.02
C THR A 40 4.52 -4.83 12.02
N PRO A 41 5.51 -5.74 12.08
CA PRO A 41 5.66 -6.62 13.22
C PRO A 41 6.03 -5.83 14.50
N GLU A 42 6.04 -6.53 15.63
CA GLU A 42 6.67 -5.99 16.85
C GLU A 42 8.15 -5.74 16.58
N CYS A 43 8.61 -4.52 16.88
CA CYS A 43 9.99 -4.11 16.73
C CYS A 43 10.56 -3.88 18.14
N THR A 44 11.74 -4.41 18.40
CA THR A 44 12.40 -4.36 19.72
C THR A 44 13.51 -3.33 19.78
N SER A 45 13.86 -2.74 18.65
CA SER A 45 14.86 -1.69 18.52
C SER A 45 14.39 -0.57 17.59
N PHE A 46 15.00 0.61 17.72
CA PHE A 46 14.72 1.73 16.83
C PHE A 46 15.15 1.44 15.38
N GLU A 47 16.29 0.78 15.19
CA GLU A 47 16.79 0.38 13.87
C GLU A 47 15.79 -0.52 13.12
N GLU A 48 15.16 -1.47 13.83
CA GLU A 48 14.10 -2.31 13.25
C GLU A 48 12.89 -1.48 12.83
N VAL A 49 12.44 -0.54 13.67
CA VAL A 49 11.32 0.36 13.33
C VAL A 49 11.67 1.20 12.10
N GLU A 50 12.86 1.79 12.05
CA GLU A 50 13.31 2.57 10.88
C GLU A 50 13.32 1.72 9.62
N GLY A 51 13.85 0.49 9.67
CA GLY A 51 13.85 -0.43 8.54
C GLY A 51 12.45 -0.78 8.03
N GLN A 52 11.51 -1.04 8.94
CA GLN A 52 10.10 -1.28 8.58
C GLN A 52 9.46 -0.05 7.94
N LEU A 53 9.67 1.14 8.51
CA LEU A 53 9.12 2.38 7.99
C LEU A 53 9.68 2.73 6.61
N ASN A 54 10.98 2.54 6.38
CA ASN A 54 11.60 2.78 5.08
C ASN A 54 11.03 1.82 4.02
N SER A 55 10.90 0.53 4.35
CA SER A 55 10.29 -0.45 3.43
C SER A 55 8.84 -0.08 3.07
N LEU A 56 8.06 0.38 4.05
CA LEU A 56 6.68 0.84 3.81
C LEU A 56 6.64 2.11 2.96
N GLN A 57 7.58 3.03 3.14
CA GLN A 57 7.69 4.24 2.31
C GLN A 57 7.99 3.88 0.86
N ASP A 58 8.94 2.98 0.61
CA ASP A 58 9.27 2.50 -0.73
C ASP A 58 8.06 1.88 -1.43
N GLU A 59 7.30 1.03 -0.74
CA GLU A 59 6.06 0.45 -1.28
C GLU A 59 5.00 1.51 -1.59
N LEU A 60 4.81 2.50 -0.71
CA LEU A 60 3.87 3.60 -0.92
C LEU A 60 4.28 4.49 -2.09
N ASP A 61 5.57 4.73 -2.28
CA ASP A 61 6.08 5.50 -3.42
C ASP A 61 5.83 4.78 -4.74
N GLU A 62 6.04 3.47 -4.79
CA GLU A 62 5.73 2.69 -5.99
C GLU A 62 4.22 2.66 -6.28
N ILE A 63 3.37 2.59 -5.24
CA ILE A 63 1.91 2.77 -5.38
C ILE A 63 1.56 4.14 -5.94
N ARG A 64 2.16 5.23 -5.44
CA ARG A 64 1.93 6.59 -5.93
C ARG A 64 2.32 6.73 -7.40
N GLU A 65 3.43 6.13 -7.82
CA GLU A 65 3.85 6.14 -9.21
C GLU A 65 2.85 5.40 -10.10
N ARG A 66 2.41 4.19 -9.71
CA ARG A 66 1.41 3.43 -10.48
C ARG A 66 0.08 4.16 -10.54
N ALA A 67 -0.35 4.76 -9.43
CA ALA A 67 -1.56 5.55 -9.38
C ALA A 67 -1.48 6.76 -10.32
N ARG A 68 -0.37 7.50 -10.28
CA ARG A 68 -0.15 8.64 -11.19
C ARG A 68 -0.25 8.21 -12.65
N ARG A 69 0.38 7.09 -13.04
CA ARG A 69 0.29 6.56 -14.41
C ARG A 69 -1.14 6.20 -14.79
N ALA A 70 -1.89 5.56 -13.90
CA ALA A 70 -3.28 5.18 -14.16
C ALA A 70 -4.21 6.39 -14.36
N PHE A 71 -3.99 7.49 -13.65
CA PHE A 71 -4.78 8.72 -13.81
C PHE A 71 -4.31 9.63 -14.96
N GLN A 72 -3.07 9.48 -15.44
CA GLN A 72 -2.55 10.28 -16.56
C GLN A 72 -2.94 9.75 -17.95
N VAL A 73 -3.35 8.48 -18.04
CA VAL A 73 -3.77 7.82 -19.29
C VAL A 73 -5.29 7.94 -19.53
N ALA A 74 -6.04 8.43 -18.54
CA ALA A 74 -7.49 8.57 -18.57
C ALA A 74 -7.95 9.94 -19.10
#